data_AF-A0A1Y6FT20-F1
#
_entry.id   AF-A0A1Y6FT20-F1
#
_cell.length_a   1.000
_cell.length_b   1.000
_cell.length_c   1.000
_cell.angle_alpha   90.00
_cell.angle_beta   90.00
_cell.angle_gamma   90.00
#
_symmetry.space_group_name_H-M   'P 1'
#
loop_
_entity.id
_entity.type
_entity.pdbx_description
1 polymer ?
#
loop_
_entity_poly.entity_id
_entity_poly.type
_entity_poly.pdbx_seq_one_letter_code
_entity_poly.pdbx_strand_id
1 'polypeptide(L)'
;MIVKIEFTYEEDTEYIECPSKVGRNIRQLQRDFDRWIYDRKNDHPYWVVAHVDEEGKIYYGVSFNADAFVYWLNNVRFKKGKQVARLVEKPLKIPKKKINF
;
A
#
# COMPACT_ATOMS: atom_id res chain seq x y z
N MET A 1 1.84 12.22 10.93
CA MET A 1 3.00 12.41 10.04
C MET A 1 2.53 12.12 8.65
N ILE A 2 2.80 13.01 7.70
CA ILE A 2 2.46 12.81 6.30
C ILE A 2 3.58 12.02 5.61
N VAL A 3 3.20 10.98 4.88
CA VAL A 3 4.05 10.22 3.97
C VAL A 3 3.52 10.42 2.54
N LYS A 4 4.40 10.78 1.61
CA LYS A 4 4.14 10.79 0.17
C LYS A 4 4.30 9.38 -0.37
N ILE A 5 3.32 8.89 -1.12
CA ILE A 5 3.37 7.62 -1.84
C ILE A 5 3.36 7.96 -3.32
N GLU A 6 4.42 7.59 -4.01
CA GLU A 6 4.49 7.74 -5.47
C GLU A 6 4.29 6.37 -6.12
N PHE A 7 3.65 6.37 -7.27
CA PHE A 7 3.56 5.22 -8.16
C PHE A 7 4.35 5.53 -9.44
N THR A 8 4.09 4.78 -10.51
CA THR A 8 4.80 4.93 -11.79
C THR A 8 4.65 6.34 -12.37
N TYR A 9 3.47 6.96 -12.26
CA TYR A 9 3.22 8.31 -12.74
C TYR A 9 3.08 9.30 -11.58
N GLU A 10 3.56 10.53 -11.78
CA GLU A 10 3.51 11.57 -10.73
C GLU A 10 2.07 11.95 -10.37
N GLU A 11 1.15 11.89 -11.34
CA GLU A 11 -0.29 12.15 -11.15
C GLU A 11 -0.98 11.13 -10.23
N ASP A 12 -0.40 9.95 -10.09
CA ASP A 12 -0.87 8.91 -9.16
C ASP A 12 -0.33 9.12 -7.73
N THR A 13 0.38 10.23 -7.47
CA THR A 13 0.89 10.52 -6.12
C THR A 13 -0.26 10.63 -5.12
N GLU A 14 -0.19 9.81 -4.08
CA GLU A 14 -1.11 9.85 -2.96
C GLU A 14 -0.39 10.16 -1.65
N TYR A 15 -1.16 10.51 -0.61
CA TYR A 15 -0.61 10.82 0.71
C TYR A 15 -1.34 10.04 1.79
N ILE A 16 -0.58 9.60 2.79
CA ILE A 16 -1.15 9.00 4.00
C ILE A 16 -0.71 9.78 5.24
N GLU A 17 -1.59 9.82 6.24
CA GLU A 17 -1.26 10.25 7.59
C GLU A 17 -1.14 9.05 8.53
N CYS A 18 -0.03 8.99 9.28
CA CYS A 18 0.18 7.98 10.31
C CYS A 18 0.94 8.54 11.54
N PRO A 19 0.93 7.86 12.71
CA PRO A 19 1.77 8.22 13.85
C PRO A 19 3.26 8.23 13.49
N SER A 20 4.04 9.11 14.11
CA SER A 20 5.48 9.24 13.85
C SER A 20 6.27 7.95 14.07
N LYS A 21 5.81 7.05 14.97
CA LYS A 21 6.43 5.73 15.18
C LYS A 21 6.24 4.80 13.97
N VAL A 22 5.11 4.88 13.28
CA VAL A 22 4.84 4.14 12.04
C VAL A 22 5.66 4.75 10.90
N GLY A 23 5.56 6.07 10.70
CA GLY A 23 6.27 6.77 9.63
C GLY A 23 7.80 6.67 9.70
N ARG A 24 8.41 6.55 10.89
CA ARG A 24 9.86 6.30 11.02
C ARG A 24 10.29 4.96 10.41
N ASN A 25 9.42 3.96 10.41
CA ASN A 25 9.69 2.61 9.90
C ASN A 25 9.11 2.36 8.50
N ILE A 26 8.66 3.42 7.81
CA ILE A 26 7.81 3.28 6.62
C ILE A 26 8.44 2.45 5.48
N ARG A 27 9.77 2.54 5.29
CA ARG A 27 10.48 1.73 4.26
C ARG A 27 10.52 0.24 4.60
N GLN A 28 10.63 -0.10 5.89
CA GLN A 28 10.55 -1.50 6.30
C GLN A 28 9.12 -2.01 6.13
N LEU A 29 8.14 -1.19 6.52
CA LEU A 29 6.72 -1.51 6.38
C LEU A 29 6.33 -1.69 4.91
N GLN A 30 6.89 -0.89 4.00
CA GLN A 30 6.74 -1.06 2.56
C GLN A 30 7.21 -2.46 2.12
N ARG A 31 8.45 -2.85 2.44
CA ARG A 31 8.97 -4.20 2.10
C ARG A 31 8.16 -5.33 2.72
N ASP A 32 7.62 -5.12 3.90
CA ASP A 32 6.74 -6.09 4.56
C ASP A 32 5.38 -6.19 3.84
N PHE A 33 4.86 -5.06 3.37
CA PHE A 33 3.66 -5.00 2.54
C PHE A 33 3.87 -5.65 1.18
N ASP A 34 4.98 -5.39 0.49
CA ASP A 34 5.30 -6.01 -0.80
C ASP A 34 5.31 -7.55 -0.67
N ARG A 35 5.93 -8.06 0.40
CA ARG A 35 5.92 -9.50 0.68
C ARG A 35 4.52 -10.04 0.96
N TRP A 36 3.65 -9.24 1.56
CA TRP A 36 2.27 -9.64 1.85
C TRP A 36 1.38 -9.60 0.62
N ILE A 37 1.44 -8.53 -0.18
CA ILE A 37 0.58 -8.30 -1.35
C ILE A 37 0.92 -9.28 -2.49
N TYR A 38 2.17 -9.72 -2.61
CA TYR A 38 2.58 -10.69 -3.63
C TYR A 38 2.54 -12.16 -3.17
N ASP A 39 2.20 -12.43 -1.91
CA ASP A 39 2.08 -13.80 -1.41
C ASP A 39 0.72 -14.40 -1.80
N ARG A 40 0.76 -15.35 -2.74
CA ARG A 40 -0.43 -16.05 -3.28
C ARG A 40 -1.20 -16.87 -2.24
N LYS A 41 -0.69 -17.04 -1.02
CA LYS A 41 -1.42 -17.65 0.09
C LYS A 41 -2.32 -16.66 0.84
N ASN A 42 -2.15 -15.36 0.61
CA ASN A 42 -2.98 -14.34 1.21
C ASN A 42 -4.22 -14.09 0.35
N ASP A 43 -5.38 -14.21 0.99
CA ASP A 43 -6.66 -13.85 0.39
C ASP A 43 -6.95 -12.38 0.69
N HIS A 44 -6.68 -11.52 -0.29
CA HIS A 44 -6.94 -10.08 -0.23
C HIS A 44 -7.60 -9.59 -1.52
N PRO A 45 -8.37 -8.50 -1.48
CA PRO A 45 -9.19 -8.08 -2.62
C PRO A 45 -8.40 -7.51 -3.81
N TYR A 46 -7.08 -7.32 -3.67
CA TYR A 46 -6.23 -6.68 -4.69
C TYR A 46 -5.70 -7.63 -5.77
N TRP A 47 -6.01 -8.93 -5.70
CA TRP A 47 -5.67 -9.88 -6.76
C TRP A 47 -6.54 -9.64 -7.99
N VAL A 48 -5.92 -9.56 -9.17
CA VAL A 48 -6.62 -9.41 -10.46
C VAL A 48 -6.07 -10.40 -11.48
N VAL A 49 -6.88 -10.74 -12.47
CA VAL A 49 -6.40 -11.43 -13.67
C VAL A 49 -5.63 -10.43 -14.50
N ALA A 50 -4.31 -10.60 -14.59
CA ALA A 50 -3.42 -9.71 -15.33
C ALA A 50 -3.37 -10.07 -16.81
N HIS A 51 -3.43 -11.36 -17.14
CA HIS A 51 -3.34 -11.84 -18.51
C HIS A 51 -3.95 -13.25 -18.63
N VAL A 52 -4.48 -13.58 -19.80
CA VAL A 52 -4.85 -14.94 -20.19
C VAL A 52 -4.13 -15.22 -21.51
N ASP A 53 -3.35 -16.30 -21.56
CA ASP A 53 -2.63 -16.66 -22.78
C ASP A 53 -3.52 -17.38 -23.80
N GLU A 54 -2.95 -17.67 -24.98
CA GLU A 54 -3.64 -18.32 -26.10
C GLU A 54 -4.15 -19.74 -25.76
N GLU A 55 -3.57 -20.38 -24.75
CA GLU A 55 -3.97 -21.70 -24.24
C GLU A 55 -5.04 -21.61 -23.13
N GLY A 56 -5.44 -20.40 -22.75
CA GLY A 56 -6.44 -20.14 -21.72
C GLY A 56 -5.89 -20.15 -20.30
N LYS A 57 -4.56 -20.16 -20.11
CA LYS A 57 -3.95 -20.12 -18.77
C LYS A 57 -3.97 -18.70 -18.21
N ILE A 58 -4.42 -18.60 -16.96
CA ILE A 58 -4.62 -17.35 -16.25
C ILE A 58 -3.35 -16.95 -15.48
N TYR A 59 -2.90 -15.72 -15.69
CA TYR A 59 -1.84 -15.07 -14.93
C TYR A 59 -2.45 -14.03 -14.01
N TYR A 60 -2.10 -14.12 -12.73
CA TYR A 60 -2.58 -13.20 -11.71
C TYR A 60 -1.54 -12.12 -11.42
N GLY A 61 -2.02 -10.91 -11.18
CA GLY A 61 -1.23 -9.79 -10.68
C GLY A 61 -1.98 -9.07 -9.57
N VAL A 62 -1.42 -7.97 -9.10
CA VAL A 62 -2.06 -7.12 -8.09
C VAL A 62 -2.37 -5.75 -8.69
N SER A 63 -3.53 -5.21 -8.37
CA SER A 63 -3.93 -3.85 -8.74
C SER A 63 -4.34 -3.11 -7.46
N PHE A 64 -3.60 -2.07 -7.12
CA PHE A 64 -3.78 -1.36 -5.86
C PHE A 64 -3.28 0.08 -5.92
N ASN A 65 -3.84 0.92 -5.06
CA ASN A 65 -3.38 2.26 -4.74
C ASN A 65 -2.93 2.32 -3.26
N ALA A 66 -2.67 3.52 -2.72
CA ALA A 66 -2.24 3.67 -1.34
C ALA A 66 -3.27 3.14 -0.32
N ASP A 67 -4.54 2.98 -0.71
CA ASP A 67 -5.58 2.37 0.11
C ASP A 67 -5.21 0.95 0.55
N ALA A 68 -4.56 0.15 -0.30
CA ALA A 68 -4.13 -1.20 0.04
C ALA A 68 -3.06 -1.22 1.11
N PHE A 69 -2.13 -0.27 1.04
CA PHE A 69 -1.12 -0.12 2.07
C PHE A 69 -1.74 0.33 3.41
N VAL A 70 -2.72 1.24 3.36
CA VAL A 70 -3.51 1.65 4.54
C VAL A 70 -4.30 0.47 5.11
N TYR A 71 -4.96 -0.32 4.26
CA TYR A 71 -5.69 -1.53 4.64
C TYR A 71 -4.77 -2.51 5.36
N TRP A 72 -3.61 -2.80 4.77
CA TRP A 72 -2.63 -3.71 5.35
C TRP A 72 -2.12 -3.21 6.70
N LEU A 73 -1.79 -1.91 6.82
CA LEU A 73 -1.37 -1.33 8.09
C LEU A 73 -2.43 -1.52 9.17
N ASN A 74 -3.69 -1.20 8.86
CA ASN A 74 -4.77 -1.19 9.84
C ASN A 74 -5.32 -2.59 10.17
N ASN A 75 -5.37 -3.50 9.20
CA ASN A 75 -6.07 -4.78 9.33
C ASN A 75 -5.14 -6.00 9.38
N VAL A 76 -3.88 -5.87 8.96
CA VAL A 76 -2.93 -6.99 8.91
C VAL A 76 -1.75 -6.77 9.83
N ARG A 77 -1.03 -5.64 9.68
CA ARG A 77 0.19 -5.36 10.44
C ARG A 77 -0.09 -4.96 11.88
N PHE A 78 -1.07 -4.08 12.10
CA PHE A 78 -1.43 -3.53 13.41
C PHE A 78 -2.83 -3.94 13.84
N LYS A 79 -3.16 -5.23 13.74
CA LYS A 79 -4.45 -5.89 14.08
C LYS A 79 -5.08 -5.55 15.46
N LYS A 80 -4.44 -4.78 16.33
CA LYS A 80 -4.91 -4.45 17.69
C LYS A 80 -5.91 -3.28 17.74
N GLY A 81 -6.81 -3.18 16.76
CA GLY A 81 -7.99 -2.28 16.82
C GLY A 81 -7.70 -0.78 16.75
N LYS A 82 -6.50 -0.36 16.31
CA LYS A 82 -6.20 1.06 16.06
C LYS A 82 -5.97 1.26 14.57
N GLN A 83 -6.80 2.11 13.96
CA GLN A 83 -6.49 2.65 12.65
C GLN A 83 -5.25 3.55 12.80
N VAL A 84 -4.12 3.07 12.29
CA VAL A 84 -2.82 3.76 12.39
C VAL A 84 -2.47 4.54 11.13
N ALA A 85 -3.23 4.37 10.05
CA ALA A 85 -3.04 5.10 8.82
C ALA A 85 -4.39 5.46 8.18
N ARG A 86 -4.40 6.55 7.42
CA ARG A 86 -5.53 6.98 6.57
C ARG A 86 -5.01 7.73 5.35
N LEU A 87 -5.77 7.71 4.27
CA LEU A 87 -5.52 8.55 3.09
C LEU A 87 -5.75 10.03 3.41
N VAL A 88 -5.04 10.88 2.68
CA VAL A 88 -5.14 12.33 2.75
C VAL A 88 -5.10 12.87 1.32
N GLU A 89 -6.18 13.51 0.85
CA GLU A 89 -6.20 14.10 -0.50
C GLU A 89 -5.23 15.28 -0.64
N LYS A 90 -5.26 16.21 0.33
CA LYS A 90 -4.45 17.43 0.32
C LYS A 90 -3.78 17.62 1.68
N PRO A 91 -2.50 17.25 1.83
CA PRO A 91 -1.82 17.38 3.11
C PRO A 91 -1.55 18.85 3.45
N LEU A 92 -2.06 19.31 4.60
CA LEU A 92 -1.77 20.65 5.14
C LEU A 92 -0.31 20.80 5.63
N LYS A 93 0.44 19.70 5.69
CA LYS A 93 1.82 19.64 6.19
C LYS A 93 2.70 18.98 5.13
N ILE A 94 3.90 19.51 4.94
CA ILE A 94 4.89 18.93 4.02
C ILE A 94 5.17 17.47 4.42
N PRO A 95 5.15 16.52 3.46
CA PRO A 95 5.52 15.14 3.69
C PRO A 95 6.91 15.02 4.30
N LYS A 96 7.04 14.27 5.40
CA LYS A 96 8.33 14.05 6.08
C LYS A 96 9.05 12.79 5.58
N LYS A 97 8.32 11.93 4.87
CA LYS A 97 8.80 10.68 4.30
C LYS A 97 8.16 10.46 2.94
N LYS A 98 8.85 9.66 2.13
CA LYS A 98 8.43 9.24 0.80
C LYS A 98 8.75 7.75 0.62
N ILE A 99 7.83 7.03 -0.01
CA ILE A 99 7.99 5.67 -0.51
C ILE A 99 7.42 5.59 -1.93
N ASN A 100 7.90 4.64 -2.73
CA ASN A 100 7.45 4.47 -4.13
C ASN A 100 7.08 3.01 -4.36
N PHE A 101 5.88 2.75 -4.86
CA PHE A 101 5.46 1.42 -5.29
C PHE A 101 5.71 1.21 -6.79
#